data_AF-A0AAJ2RCF5-F1
#
_entry.id   AF-A0AAJ2RCF5-F1
#
_cell.length_a   1.000
_cell.length_b   1.000
_cell.length_c   1.000
_cell.angle_alpha   90.00
_cell.angle_beta   90.00
_cell.angle_gamma   90.00
#
_symmetry.space_group_name_H-M   'P 1'
#
loop_
_entity.id
_entity.type
_entity.pdbx_description
1 polymer ?
#
loop_
_entity_poly.entity_id
_entity_poly.type
_entity_poly.pdbx_seq_one_letter_code
_entity_poly.pdbx_strand_id
1 'polypeptide(L)'
;MLIKLLPDDEKALLLDLARLLALCDKPLLWDGKTKDELTSDSDLNALSIQQGEQENELLSELEQSVKTPALSIIGISATLWEWETSIESKLTEKLKAFPLTKIDAAESRVQAATAVLKTLLEEKRADLPTIPKIILFQLILIALRDGNISNIEWSLLKEIQLHYQLQDFIFKDLLDRAEVLNNEISKTIALVLE
;
A
#
# COMPACT_ATOMS: atom_id res chain seq x y z
N MET A 1 2.53 -11.37 -10.84
CA MET A 1 2.23 -12.33 -11.94
C MET A 1 0.84 -12.14 -12.56
N LEU A 2 -0.24 -11.90 -11.77
CA LEU A 2 -1.58 -11.61 -12.30
C LEU A 2 -1.78 -10.16 -12.77
N ILE A 3 -0.90 -9.25 -12.35
CA ILE A 3 -0.89 -7.83 -12.73
C ILE A 3 -0.96 -7.63 -14.25
N LYS A 4 -0.36 -8.54 -15.04
CA LYS A 4 -0.37 -8.50 -16.51
C LYS A 4 -1.77 -8.66 -17.11
N LEU A 5 -2.72 -9.20 -16.36
CA LEU A 5 -4.11 -9.39 -16.77
C LEU A 5 -4.98 -8.16 -16.49
N LEU A 6 -4.46 -7.17 -15.77
CA LEU A 6 -5.16 -5.92 -15.51
C LEU A 6 -5.05 -4.97 -16.71
N PRO A 7 -6.10 -4.20 -17.02
CA PRO A 7 -6.00 -2.98 -17.81
C PRO A 7 -4.96 -2.00 -17.24
N ASP A 8 -4.40 -1.12 -18.06
CA ASP A 8 -3.31 -0.24 -17.64
C ASP A 8 -3.72 0.78 -16.57
N ASP A 9 -4.97 1.25 -16.61
CA ASP A 9 -5.58 2.10 -15.59
C ASP A 9 -5.76 1.37 -14.25
N GLU A 10 -6.11 0.09 -14.28
CA GLU A 10 -6.22 -0.76 -13.08
C GLU A 10 -4.85 -1.13 -12.50
N LYS A 11 -3.81 -1.22 -13.34
CA LYS A 11 -2.42 -1.37 -12.88
C LYS A 11 -1.93 -0.12 -12.14
N ALA A 12 -2.24 1.06 -12.66
CA ALA A 12 -1.90 2.32 -11.99
C ALA A 12 -2.61 2.42 -10.64
N LEU A 13 -3.91 2.09 -10.59
CA LEU A 13 -4.66 2.03 -9.34
C LEU A 13 -4.04 1.02 -8.36
N LEU A 14 -3.68 -0.18 -8.81
CA LEU A 14 -3.03 -1.18 -7.97
C LEU A 14 -1.73 -0.65 -7.34
N LEU A 15 -0.92 0.09 -8.10
CA LEU A 15 0.31 0.68 -7.60
C LEU A 15 0.04 1.73 -6.50
N ASP A 16 -0.95 2.60 -6.70
CA ASP A 16 -1.32 3.60 -5.69
C ASP A 16 -1.86 2.95 -4.41
N LEU A 17 -2.67 1.89 -4.55
CA LEU A 17 -3.18 1.11 -3.42
C LEU A 17 -2.06 0.37 -2.69
N ALA A 18 -1.11 -0.21 -3.42
CA ALA A 18 0.05 -0.89 -2.86
C ALA A 18 0.94 0.07 -2.06
N ARG A 19 1.19 1.27 -2.58
CA ARG A 19 1.94 2.32 -1.87
C ARG A 19 1.24 2.75 -0.60
N LEU A 20 -0.08 2.93 -0.63
CA LEU A 20 -0.84 3.26 0.57
C LEU A 20 -0.70 2.17 1.65
N LEU A 21 -0.83 0.90 1.27
CA LEU A 21 -0.63 -0.23 2.19
C LEU A 21 0.79 -0.25 2.77
N ALA A 22 1.81 -0.08 1.93
CA ALA A 22 3.20 -0.08 2.37
C ALA A 22 3.54 1.04 3.37
N LEU A 23 2.82 2.18 3.32
CA LEU A 23 3.06 3.35 4.18
C LEU A 23 2.17 3.39 5.43
N CYS A 24 0.97 2.80 5.39
CA CYS A 24 -0.08 3.06 6.39
C CYS A 24 0.25 2.61 7.82
N ASP A 25 1.17 1.66 7.98
CA ASP A 25 1.60 1.13 9.27
C ASP A 25 3.05 1.49 9.63
N LYS A 26 3.69 2.37 8.86
CA LYS A 26 5.09 2.75 9.09
C LYS A 26 5.26 3.90 10.07
N PRO A 27 6.33 3.89 10.90
CA PRO A 27 6.57 4.95 11.88
C PRO A 27 6.53 6.35 11.28
N LEU A 28 6.00 7.30 12.06
CA LEU A 28 5.96 8.71 11.71
C LEU A 28 7.23 9.41 12.15
N LEU A 29 7.74 10.27 11.28
CA LEU A 29 8.92 11.08 11.52
C LEU A 29 8.56 12.56 11.37
N TRP A 30 9.12 13.40 12.23
CA TRP A 30 9.05 14.85 12.13
C TRP A 30 10.47 15.38 11.95
N ASP A 31 10.77 15.91 10.77
CA ASP A 31 12.14 16.34 10.42
C ASP A 31 13.17 15.21 10.66
N GLY A 32 12.79 13.98 10.31
CA GLY A 32 13.61 12.78 10.49
C GLY A 32 13.66 12.22 11.92
N LYS A 33 12.95 12.83 12.88
CA LYS A 33 12.94 12.42 14.29
C LYS A 33 11.67 11.70 14.68
N THR A 34 11.77 10.77 15.62
CA THR A 34 10.61 10.12 16.22
C THR A 34 9.88 11.06 17.18
N LYS A 35 8.64 10.69 17.55
CA LYS A 35 7.81 11.47 18.49
C LYS A 35 8.48 11.70 19.85
N ASP A 36 9.27 10.74 20.32
CA ASP A 36 9.95 10.82 21.62
C ASP A 36 11.18 11.76 21.59
N GLU A 37 11.68 12.08 20.39
CA GLU A 37 12.83 12.96 20.15
C GLU A 37 12.42 14.41 19.89
N LEU A 38 11.11 14.72 19.94
CA LEU A 38 10.59 16.06 19.69
C LEU A 38 10.94 17.00 20.84
N THR A 39 11.51 18.14 20.46
CA THR A 39 11.78 19.28 21.35
C THR A 39 10.87 20.45 21.02
N SER A 40 10.85 21.48 21.87
CA SER A 40 10.06 22.70 21.64
C SER A 40 10.38 23.43 20.32
N ASP A 41 11.56 23.18 19.73
CA ASP A 41 12.01 23.80 18.48
C ASP A 41 11.74 22.94 17.24
N SER A 42 11.10 21.77 17.40
CA SER A 42 10.86 20.84 16.28
C SER A 42 9.68 21.30 15.41
N ASP A 43 9.83 21.21 14.10
CA ASP A 43 8.75 21.54 13.16
C ASP A 43 7.73 20.39 13.07
N LEU A 44 6.57 20.60 13.69
CA LEU A 44 5.47 19.62 13.67
C LEU A 44 4.80 19.50 12.29
N ASN A 45 5.04 20.43 11.37
CA ASN A 45 4.50 20.38 10.01
C ASN A 45 5.36 19.53 9.06
N ALA A 46 6.63 19.31 9.39
CA ALA A 46 7.58 18.50 8.63
C ALA A 46 7.38 16.99 8.86
N LEU A 47 6.13 16.54 8.77
CA LEU A 47 5.73 15.14 8.93
C LEU A 47 6.07 14.33 7.68
N SER A 48 6.81 13.23 7.86
CA SER A 48 7.10 12.22 6.86
C SER A 48 6.86 10.81 7.41
N ILE A 49 6.85 9.82 6.52
CA ILE A 49 6.66 8.42 6.87
C ILE A 49 7.97 7.67 6.65
N GLN A 50 8.39 6.88 7.64
CA GLN A 50 9.59 6.06 7.50
C GLN A 50 9.37 5.02 6.39
N GLN A 51 10.13 5.13 5.30
CA GLN A 51 10.12 4.12 4.25
C GLN A 51 10.99 2.93 4.64
N GLY A 52 10.53 1.72 4.31
CA GLY A 52 11.28 0.49 4.54
C GLY A 52 11.96 0.01 3.26
N GLU A 53 13.18 -0.53 3.39
CA GLU A 53 14.01 -0.95 2.25
C GLU A 53 13.34 -2.06 1.45
N GLN A 54 12.77 -3.05 2.15
CA GLN A 54 12.07 -4.15 1.50
C GLN A 54 10.85 -3.61 0.73
N GLU A 55 10.05 -2.70 1.31
CA GLU A 55 8.83 -2.11 0.70
C GLU A 55 9.19 -1.41 -0.59
N ASN A 56 10.26 -0.63 -0.55
CA ASN A 56 10.75 0.12 -1.69
C ASN A 56 11.20 -0.81 -2.82
N GLU A 57 11.83 -1.95 -2.50
CA GLU A 57 12.17 -2.98 -3.47
C GLU A 57 10.92 -3.59 -4.11
N LEU A 58 9.94 -4.03 -3.31
CA LEU A 58 8.69 -4.59 -3.83
C LEU A 58 7.92 -3.59 -4.71
N LEU A 59 7.83 -2.34 -4.27
CA LEU A 59 7.17 -1.30 -5.05
C LEU A 59 7.91 -1.04 -6.36
N SER A 60 9.25 -1.07 -6.34
CA SER A 60 10.07 -0.96 -7.55
C SER A 60 9.83 -2.12 -8.52
N GLU A 61 9.71 -3.35 -8.02
CA GLU A 61 9.38 -4.52 -8.84
C GLU A 61 7.96 -4.46 -9.41
N LEU A 62 7.00 -4.00 -8.60
CA LEU A 62 5.62 -3.79 -9.00
C LEU A 62 5.55 -2.75 -10.12
N GLU A 63 6.26 -1.63 -9.97
CA GLU A 63 6.38 -0.60 -10.99
C GLU A 63 6.96 -1.15 -12.29
N GLN A 64 8.03 -1.94 -12.22
CA GLN A 64 8.60 -2.59 -13.41
C GLN A 64 7.59 -3.51 -14.09
N SER A 65 6.73 -4.18 -13.31
CA SER A 65 5.67 -5.04 -13.84
C SER A 65 4.52 -4.26 -14.49
N VAL A 66 4.35 -2.98 -14.14
CA VAL A 66 3.38 -2.06 -14.76
C VAL A 66 3.94 -1.40 -16.02
N LYS A 67 5.26 -1.20 -16.13
CA LYS A 67 5.93 -0.58 -17.28
C LYS A 67 5.81 -1.47 -18.54
N THR A 68 5.03 -1.03 -19.53
CA THR A 68 5.01 -1.61 -20.89
C THR A 68 6.21 -1.10 -21.73
N PRO A 69 6.78 -1.90 -22.66
CA PRO A 69 7.96 -1.53 -23.44
C PRO A 69 7.83 -0.31 -24.36
N ALA A 70 6.62 0.23 -24.55
CA ALA A 70 6.36 1.31 -25.51
C ALA A 70 6.67 2.73 -24.97
N LEU A 71 6.89 2.89 -23.66
CA LEU A 71 7.05 4.21 -23.01
C LEU A 71 8.46 4.49 -22.49
N SER A 72 9.40 3.59 -22.71
CA SER A 72 10.73 3.65 -22.11
C SER A 72 11.75 4.35 -23.00
N ILE A 73 11.78 5.69 -23.10
CA ILE A 73 13.06 6.41 -23.34
C ILE A 73 13.21 7.77 -22.59
N ILE A 74 12.21 8.65 -22.37
CA ILE A 74 12.55 10.06 -21.97
C ILE A 74 11.80 10.69 -20.75
N GLY A 75 10.70 10.14 -20.22
CA GLY A 75 9.87 10.89 -19.26
C GLY A 75 9.63 10.32 -17.85
N ILE A 76 9.91 9.04 -17.60
CA ILE A 76 9.28 8.32 -16.50
C ILE A 76 9.94 8.58 -15.13
N SER A 77 11.25 8.87 -15.07
CA SER A 77 11.90 9.07 -13.76
C SER A 77 11.29 10.24 -12.98
N ALA A 78 10.92 11.35 -13.63
CA ALA A 78 10.37 12.52 -12.93
C ALA A 78 8.94 12.31 -12.42
N THR A 79 8.07 11.66 -13.21
CA THR A 79 6.69 11.35 -12.80
C THR A 79 6.61 10.31 -11.69
N LEU A 80 7.62 9.43 -11.56
CA LEU A 80 7.65 8.38 -10.53
C LEU A 80 7.87 8.94 -9.12
N TRP A 81 8.86 9.82 -8.94
CA TRP A 81 9.08 10.53 -7.67
C TRP A 81 7.85 11.38 -7.31
N GLU A 82 7.20 12.02 -8.30
CA GLU A 82 5.96 12.79 -8.09
C GLU A 82 4.79 11.93 -7.59
N TRP A 83 4.63 10.69 -8.08
CA TRP A 83 3.53 9.81 -7.64
C TRP A 83 3.75 9.20 -6.26
N GLU A 84 4.98 8.83 -5.92
CA GLU A 84 5.32 8.34 -4.58
C GLU A 84 5.11 9.44 -3.53
N THR A 85 5.59 10.66 -3.85
CA THR A 85 5.33 11.85 -3.04
C THR A 85 3.84 12.17 -2.95
N SER A 86 3.02 11.80 -3.94
CA SER A 86 1.58 12.07 -3.97
C SER A 86 0.79 11.23 -2.95
N ILE A 87 1.08 9.94 -2.80
CA ILE A 87 0.37 9.10 -1.83
C ILE A 87 0.82 9.40 -0.41
N GLU A 88 2.13 9.55 -0.20
CA GLU A 88 2.67 9.94 1.10
C GLU A 88 2.16 11.32 1.54
N SER A 89 2.16 12.32 0.63
CA SER A 89 1.61 13.65 0.94
C SER A 89 0.12 13.60 1.26
N LYS A 90 -0.69 12.85 0.49
CA LYS A 90 -2.12 12.66 0.82
C LYS A 90 -2.31 12.05 2.21
N LEU A 91 -1.52 11.03 2.55
CA LEU A 91 -1.62 10.36 3.85
C LEU A 91 -1.17 11.25 5.01
N THR A 92 -0.03 11.92 4.87
CA THR A 92 0.48 12.86 5.89
C THR A 92 -0.48 14.03 6.09
N GLU A 93 -1.08 14.58 5.04
CA GLU A 93 -2.12 15.61 5.15
C GLU A 93 -3.36 15.12 5.91
N LYS A 94 -3.80 13.87 5.70
CA LYS A 94 -4.89 13.29 6.51
C LYS A 94 -4.48 13.05 7.95
N LEU A 95 -3.23 12.67 8.21
CA LEU A 95 -2.71 12.42 9.56
C LEU A 95 -2.54 13.71 10.37
N LYS A 96 -2.16 14.82 9.74
CA LYS A 96 -2.05 16.15 10.39
C LYS A 96 -3.37 16.65 10.99
N ALA A 97 -4.52 16.11 10.56
CA ALA A 97 -5.81 16.45 11.15
C ALA A 97 -6.00 15.88 12.58
N PHE A 98 -5.17 14.92 12.99
CA PHE A 98 -5.23 14.33 14.33
C PHE A 98 -4.26 15.02 15.29
N PRO A 99 -4.63 15.16 16.58
CA PRO A 99 -3.70 15.68 17.57
C PRO A 99 -2.50 14.73 17.73
N LEU A 100 -1.32 15.30 18.01
CA LEU A 100 -0.05 14.55 18.17
C LEU A 100 -0.15 13.40 19.18
N THR A 101 -1.01 13.51 20.19
CA THR A 101 -1.23 12.45 21.18
C THR A 101 -1.94 11.21 20.63
N LYS A 102 -2.71 11.36 19.54
CA LYS A 102 -3.50 10.28 18.92
C LYS A 102 -3.01 9.87 17.53
N ILE A 103 -2.12 10.64 16.91
CA ILE A 103 -1.70 10.41 15.51
C ILE A 103 -1.11 9.01 15.26
N ASP A 104 -0.46 8.42 16.26
CA ASP A 104 0.12 7.05 16.20
C ASP A 104 -0.90 5.97 16.59
N ALA A 105 -2.07 6.33 17.12
CA ALA A 105 -3.08 5.36 17.50
C ALA A 105 -3.62 4.65 16.25
N ALA A 106 -3.70 3.32 16.31
CA ALA A 106 -4.18 2.51 15.19
C ALA A 106 -5.51 3.01 14.62
N GLU A 107 -6.44 3.47 15.46
CA GLU A 107 -7.72 4.05 15.03
C GLU A 107 -7.54 5.28 14.13
N SER A 108 -6.71 6.24 14.55
CA SER A 108 -6.44 7.46 13.77
C SER A 108 -5.72 7.14 12.46
N ARG A 109 -4.79 6.18 12.50
CA ARG A 109 -4.04 5.72 11.32
C ARG A 109 -4.98 5.05 10.31
N VAL A 110 -5.87 4.16 10.77
CA VAL A 110 -6.92 3.54 9.94
C VAL A 110 -7.83 4.61 9.34
N GLN A 111 -8.28 5.58 10.13
CA GLN A 111 -9.16 6.64 9.62
C GLN A 111 -8.48 7.49 8.54
N ALA A 112 -7.22 7.89 8.76
CA ALA A 112 -6.45 8.66 7.79
C ALA A 112 -6.22 7.88 6.49
N ALA A 113 -5.74 6.64 6.61
CA ALA A 113 -5.49 5.78 5.46
C ALA A 113 -6.78 5.44 4.70
N THR A 114 -7.88 5.18 5.41
CA THR A 114 -9.21 4.96 4.80
C THR A 114 -9.70 6.20 4.04
N ALA A 115 -9.42 7.40 4.55
CA ALA A 115 -9.78 8.63 3.84
C ALA A 115 -8.99 8.78 2.53
N VAL A 116 -7.70 8.44 2.50
CA VAL A 116 -6.91 8.40 1.26
C VAL A 116 -7.42 7.31 0.33
N LEU A 117 -7.65 6.10 0.85
CA LEU A 117 -8.17 4.96 0.10
C LEU A 117 -9.47 5.31 -0.64
N LYS A 118 -10.43 5.95 0.04
CA LYS A 118 -11.70 6.37 -0.56
C LYS A 118 -11.52 7.34 -1.72
N THR A 119 -10.54 8.25 -1.64
CA THR A 119 -10.22 9.15 -2.76
C THR A 119 -9.57 8.43 -3.94
N LEU A 120 -8.80 7.36 -3.70
CA LEU A 120 -8.21 6.56 -4.77
C LEU A 120 -9.27 5.68 -5.47
N LEU A 121 -10.25 5.21 -4.71
CA LEU A 121 -11.34 4.36 -5.20
C LEU A 121 -12.54 5.17 -5.74
N GLU A 122 -12.54 6.49 -5.57
CA GLU A 122 -13.61 7.36 -6.04
C GLU A 122 -13.77 7.21 -7.56
N GLU A 123 -15.03 7.03 -8.00
CA GLU A 123 -15.40 6.75 -9.39
C GLU A 123 -14.82 5.46 -10.02
N LYS A 124 -13.98 4.71 -9.29
CA LYS A 124 -13.44 3.44 -9.76
C LYS A 124 -14.49 2.35 -9.67
N ARG A 125 -14.79 1.75 -10.82
CA ARG A 125 -15.66 0.58 -10.94
C ARG A 125 -14.96 -0.42 -11.83
N ALA A 126 -15.13 -1.69 -11.51
CA ALA A 126 -14.62 -2.75 -12.34
C ALA A 126 -15.73 -3.28 -13.25
N ASP A 127 -15.46 -3.31 -14.56
CA ASP A 127 -16.37 -3.89 -15.55
C ASP A 127 -16.51 -5.41 -15.38
N LEU A 128 -15.46 -6.06 -14.86
CA LEU A 128 -15.38 -7.50 -14.68
C LEU A 128 -15.10 -7.84 -13.21
N PRO A 129 -15.83 -8.80 -12.60
CA PRO A 129 -15.56 -9.27 -11.24
C PRO A 129 -14.15 -9.84 -11.03
N THR A 130 -13.44 -10.18 -12.11
CA THR A 130 -12.06 -10.68 -12.06
C THR A 130 -11.06 -9.57 -11.70
N ILE A 131 -11.29 -8.33 -12.10
CA ILE A 131 -10.38 -7.20 -11.85
C ILE A 131 -10.21 -6.95 -10.34
N PRO A 132 -11.30 -6.78 -9.54
CA PRO A 132 -11.17 -6.57 -8.11
C PRO A 132 -10.54 -7.76 -7.38
N LYS A 133 -10.79 -8.99 -7.85
CA LYS A 133 -10.17 -10.20 -7.29
C LYS A 133 -8.67 -10.20 -7.50
N ILE A 134 -8.21 -9.81 -8.69
CA ILE A 134 -6.77 -9.72 -8.98
C ILE A 134 -6.15 -8.62 -8.13
N ILE A 135 -6.75 -7.43 -8.08
CA ILE A 135 -6.25 -6.31 -7.27
C ILE A 135 -6.13 -6.75 -5.81
N LEU A 136 -7.22 -7.23 -5.22
CA LEU A 136 -7.25 -7.64 -3.82
C LEU A 136 -6.24 -8.76 -3.52
N PHE A 137 -6.12 -9.76 -4.40
CA PHE A 137 -5.13 -10.82 -4.23
C PHE A 137 -3.70 -10.30 -4.27
N GLN A 138 -3.37 -9.38 -5.18
CA GLN A 138 -2.04 -8.77 -5.20
C GLN A 138 -1.78 -7.94 -3.94
N LEU A 139 -2.77 -7.18 -3.45
CA LEU A 139 -2.62 -6.38 -2.24
C LEU A 139 -2.47 -7.24 -0.97
N ILE A 140 -3.16 -8.38 -0.88
CA ILE A 140 -2.97 -9.34 0.21
C ILE A 140 -1.54 -9.88 0.22
N LEU A 141 -0.98 -10.22 -0.95
CA LEU A 141 0.40 -10.70 -1.05
C LEU A 141 1.41 -9.63 -0.61
N ILE A 142 1.15 -8.36 -0.92
CA ILE A 142 1.99 -7.24 -0.48
C ILE A 142 1.93 -7.10 1.05
N ALA A 143 0.72 -7.13 1.64
CA ALA A 143 0.54 -7.05 3.09
C ALA A 143 1.13 -8.26 3.84
N LEU A 144 1.15 -9.44 3.23
CA LEU A 144 1.74 -10.65 3.82
C LEU A 144 3.26 -10.69 3.78
N ARG A 145 3.92 -9.72 3.13
CA ARG A 145 5.37 -9.82 2.91
C ARG A 145 6.15 -9.80 4.22
N ASP A 146 5.75 -9.00 5.18
CA ASP A 146 6.41 -8.94 6.49
C ASP A 146 6.02 -10.15 7.39
N GLY A 147 5.34 -11.16 6.81
CA GLY A 147 4.95 -12.41 7.44
C GLY A 147 3.58 -12.38 8.12
N ASN A 148 3.02 -11.19 8.34
CA ASN A 148 1.69 -11.02 8.92
C ASN A 148 1.03 -9.74 8.39
N ILE A 149 -0.30 -9.76 8.27
CA ILE A 149 -1.08 -8.58 7.89
C ILE A 149 -1.40 -7.80 9.16
N SER A 150 -1.06 -6.52 9.17
CA SER A 150 -1.35 -5.65 10.30
C SER A 150 -2.83 -5.29 10.40
N ASN A 151 -3.28 -4.83 11.57
CA ASN A 151 -4.67 -4.42 11.76
C ASN A 151 -5.08 -3.26 10.84
N ILE A 152 -4.12 -2.38 10.50
CA ILE A 152 -4.35 -1.25 9.60
C ILE A 152 -4.52 -1.75 8.18
N GLU A 153 -3.59 -2.58 7.70
CA GLU A 153 -3.63 -3.19 6.38
C GLU A 153 -4.90 -4.03 6.19
N TRP A 154 -5.25 -4.85 7.18
CA TRP A 154 -6.48 -5.65 7.18
C TRP A 154 -7.72 -4.77 7.01
N SER A 155 -7.78 -3.66 7.74
CA SER A 155 -8.90 -2.71 7.66
C SER A 155 -9.02 -2.11 6.25
N LEU A 156 -7.90 -1.74 5.63
CA LEU A 156 -7.87 -1.24 4.25
C LEU A 156 -8.29 -2.30 3.23
N LEU A 157 -7.80 -3.54 3.37
CA LEU A 157 -8.18 -4.66 2.51
C LEU A 157 -9.70 -4.94 2.59
N LYS A 158 -10.29 -4.87 3.79
CA LYS A 158 -11.74 -5.01 3.97
C LYS A 158 -12.53 -3.84 3.38
N GLU A 159 -12.01 -2.61 3.46
CA GLU A 159 -12.65 -1.46 2.81
C GLU A 159 -12.62 -1.59 1.28
N ILE A 160 -11.52 -2.09 0.71
CA ILE A 160 -11.43 -2.40 -0.73
C ILE A 160 -12.43 -3.49 -1.12
N GLN A 161 -12.54 -4.55 -0.32
CA GLN A 161 -13.54 -5.60 -0.51
C GLN A 161 -14.96 -5.02 -0.55
N LEU A 162 -15.27 -4.13 0.41
CA LEU A 162 -16.58 -3.48 0.52
C LEU A 162 -16.86 -2.60 -0.70
N HIS A 163 -15.88 -1.80 -1.14
CA HIS A 163 -16.00 -0.92 -2.31
C HIS A 163 -16.38 -1.70 -3.58
N TYR A 164 -15.71 -2.83 -3.82
CA TYR A 164 -15.99 -3.69 -4.97
C TYR A 164 -17.11 -4.72 -4.72
N GLN A 165 -17.78 -4.66 -3.56
CA GLN A 165 -18.89 -5.54 -3.18
C GLN A 165 -18.55 -7.04 -3.31
N LEU A 166 -17.30 -7.39 -3.00
CA LEU A 166 -16.86 -8.78 -3.02
C LEU A 166 -17.42 -9.52 -1.81
N GLN A 167 -17.95 -10.72 -2.05
CA GLN A 167 -18.52 -11.58 -1.01
C GLN A 167 -17.42 -12.06 -0.05
N ASP A 168 -17.75 -12.22 1.24
CA ASP A 168 -16.76 -12.60 2.27
C ASP A 168 -16.06 -13.93 1.97
N PHE A 169 -16.75 -14.89 1.36
CA PHE A 169 -16.10 -16.16 0.98
C PHE A 169 -15.07 -15.99 -0.14
N ILE A 170 -15.23 -14.99 -1.01
CA ILE A 170 -14.26 -14.68 -2.05
C ILE A 170 -13.02 -14.07 -1.40
N PHE A 171 -13.21 -13.10 -0.50
CA PHE A 171 -12.10 -12.51 0.25
C PHE A 171 -11.32 -13.59 1.01
N LYS A 172 -12.02 -14.47 1.72
CA LYS A 172 -11.40 -15.56 2.47
C LYS A 172 -10.65 -16.54 1.57
N ASP A 173 -11.24 -16.97 0.45
CA ASP A 173 -10.55 -17.86 -0.50
C ASP A 173 -9.29 -17.20 -1.09
N LEU A 174 -9.32 -15.89 -1.38
CA LEU A 174 -8.15 -15.15 -1.84
C LEU A 174 -7.06 -15.06 -0.75
N LEU A 175 -7.46 -14.82 0.50
CA LEU A 175 -6.55 -14.78 1.64
C LEU A 175 -5.89 -16.14 1.87
N ASP A 176 -6.68 -17.21 1.98
CA ASP A 176 -6.18 -18.57 2.21
C ASP A 176 -5.17 -18.97 1.10
N ARG A 177 -5.46 -18.63 -0.16
CA ARG A 177 -4.53 -18.86 -1.29
C ARG A 177 -3.26 -18.04 -1.18
N ALA A 178 -3.36 -16.78 -0.75
CA ALA A 178 -2.21 -15.89 -0.63
C ALA A 178 -1.29 -16.34 0.51
N GLU A 179 -1.85 -16.77 1.65
CA GLU A 179 -1.10 -17.34 2.77
C GLU A 179 -0.37 -18.63 2.38
N VAL A 180 -1.05 -19.54 1.67
CA VAL A 180 -0.41 -20.76 1.15
C VAL A 180 0.74 -20.39 0.21
N LEU A 181 0.53 -19.46 -0.72
CA LEU A 181 1.57 -19.03 -1.65
C LEU A 181 2.76 -18.39 -0.91
N ASN A 182 2.51 -17.50 0.04
CA ASN A 182 3.55 -16.84 0.82
C ASN A 182 4.40 -17.84 1.63
N ASN A 183 3.74 -18.84 2.22
CA ASN A 183 4.42 -19.92 2.93
C ASN A 183 5.30 -20.77 2.00
N GLU A 184 4.81 -21.12 0.81
CA GLU A 184 5.60 -21.89 -0.16
C GLU A 184 6.79 -21.09 -0.71
N ILE A 185 6.62 -19.78 -0.96
CA ILE A 185 7.71 -18.88 -1.32
C ILE A 185 8.76 -18.83 -0.20
N SER A 186 8.33 -18.64 1.05
CA SER A 186 9.22 -18.58 2.22
C SER A 186 10.02 -19.87 2.39
N LYS A 187 9.38 -21.04 2.26
CA LYS A 187 10.06 -22.35 2.29
C LYS A 187 11.07 -22.49 1.16
N THR A 188 10.71 -22.05 -0.04
CA THR A 188 11.61 -22.12 -1.21
C THR A 188 12.84 -21.25 -1.01
N ILE A 189 12.68 -20.03 -0.50
CA ILE A 189 13.80 -19.15 -0.18
C ILE A 189 14.69 -19.78 0.89
N ALA A 190 14.11 -20.35 1.95
CA ALA A 190 14.86 -21.04 2.98
C ALA A 190 15.72 -22.19 2.41
N LEU A 191 15.13 -23.02 1.53
CA LEU A 191 15.85 -24.10 0.86
C LEU A 191 16.98 -23.64 -0.08
N VAL A 192 16.87 -22.44 -0.66
CA VAL A 192 17.91 -21.88 -1.55
C VAL A 192 19.06 -21.24 -0.76
N LEU A 193 18.78 -20.76 0.46
CA LEU A 193 19.77 -20.15 1.34
C LEU A 193 20.51 -21.15 2.24
N GLU A 194 20.01 -22.38 2.37
CA GLU A 194 20.69 -23.54 2.96
C GLU A 194 21.72 -24.16 2.00
#